data_AF-A0A8T0TQG2-F1
#
_entry.id   AF-A0A8T0TQG2-F1
#
_cell.length_a   1.000
_cell.length_b   1.000
_cell.length_c   1.000
_cell.angle_alpha   90.00
_cell.angle_beta   90.00
_cell.angle_gamma   90.00
#
_symmetry.space_group_name_H-M   'P 1'
#
loop_
_entity.id
_entity.type
_entity.pdbx_description
1 polymer ?
#
loop_
_entity_poly.entity_id
_entity_poly.type
_entity_poly.pdbx_seq_one_letter_code
_entity_poly.pdbx_strand_id
1 'polypeptide(L)'
;MTLQDILCQAVEKLDYHWYEGGTPCTREGMYQTSIAVRSTPSPTAEPIFTLYGKALPCRCEAKDNALYSCFDFIDQTLGYKIGNVNYVQYLLLANNIR
;
A
#
# COMPACT_ATOMS: atom_id res chain seq x y z
N MET A 1 13.68 -7.40 0.00
CA MET A 1 12.20 -7.45 0.01
C MET A 1 11.71 -6.04 0.28
N THR A 2 10.87 -5.52 -0.60
CA THR A 2 10.33 -4.16 -0.55
C THR A 2 8.94 -4.15 0.09
N LEU A 3 8.42 -2.97 0.46
CA LEU A 3 7.03 -2.82 0.90
C LEU A 3 6.04 -3.30 -0.19
N GLN A 4 6.37 -3.13 -1.47
CA GLN A 4 5.53 -3.61 -2.57
C GLN A 4 5.50 -5.14 -2.63
N ASP A 5 6.62 -5.82 -2.38
CA ASP A 5 6.67 -7.29 -2.33
C ASP A 5 5.79 -7.84 -1.20
N ILE A 6 5.82 -7.19 -0.03
CA ILE A 6 4.99 -7.56 1.12
C ILE A 6 3.51 -7.36 0.79
N LEU A 7 3.16 -6.23 0.17
CA LEU A 7 1.78 -5.97 -0.24
C LEU A 7 1.30 -7.00 -1.26
N CYS A 8 2.10 -7.32 -2.27
CA CYS A 8 1.77 -8.32 -3.28
C CYS A 8 1.43 -9.66 -2.63
N GLN A 9 2.29 -10.15 -1.73
CA GLN A 9 2.05 -11.41 -1.01
C GLN A 9 0.79 -11.35 -0.13
N ALA A 10 0.55 -10.23 0.56
CA ALA A 10 -0.62 -10.08 1.42
C ALA A 10 -1.93 -10.08 0.62
N VAL A 11 -2.00 -9.34 -0.49
CA VAL A 11 -3.23 -9.29 -1.29
C VAL A 11 -3.46 -10.59 -2.06
N GLU A 12 -2.41 -11.29 -2.52
CA GLU A 12 -2.53 -12.61 -3.13
C GLU A 12 -3.14 -13.64 -2.17
N LYS A 13 -2.78 -13.58 -0.88
CA LYS A 13 -3.38 -14.45 0.15
C LYS A 13 -4.87 -14.16 0.39
N LEU A 14 -5.31 -12.95 0.05
CA LEU A 14 -6.70 -12.51 0.15
C LEU A 14 -7.46 -12.64 -1.19
N ASP A 15 -6.84 -13.25 -2.21
CA ASP A 15 -7.38 -13.37 -3.56
C ASP A 15 -7.70 -12.01 -4.21
N TYR A 16 -6.81 -11.03 -3.98
CA TYR A 16 -6.88 -9.69 -4.52
C TYR A 16 -5.63 -9.32 -5.31
N HIS A 17 -5.78 -8.31 -6.16
CA HIS A 17 -4.73 -7.68 -6.93
C HIS A 17 -4.64 -6.20 -6.58
N TRP A 18 -3.45 -5.61 -6.67
CA TRP A 18 -3.24 -4.20 -6.37
C TRP A 18 -2.53 -3.47 -7.52
N TYR A 19 -2.83 -2.18 -7.66
CA TYR A 19 -2.22 -1.30 -8.64
C TYR A 19 -1.91 0.07 -8.03
N GLU A 20 -0.74 0.62 -8.34
CA GLU A 20 -0.42 2.01 -8.01
C GLU A 20 -1.23 2.95 -8.92
N GLY A 21 -2.05 3.82 -8.33
CA GLY A 21 -2.84 4.83 -9.06
C GLY A 21 -2.04 6.06 -9.51
N GLY A 22 -0.71 6.01 -9.34
CA GLY A 22 0.20 7.13 -9.56
C GLY A 22 0.34 8.03 -8.34
N THR A 23 1.17 9.07 -8.49
CA THR A 23 1.51 10.02 -7.43
C THR A 23 1.38 11.46 -7.95
N PRO A 24 0.16 11.95 -8.21
CA PRO A 24 -0.06 13.32 -8.64
C PRO A 24 0.44 14.34 -7.61
N CYS A 25 0.87 15.49 -8.11
CA CYS A 25 1.18 16.66 -7.31
C CYS A 25 -0.12 17.45 -7.06
N THR A 26 -0.39 17.81 -5.81
CA THR A 26 -1.51 18.67 -5.41
C THR A 26 -1.22 20.12 -5.77
N ARG A 27 -2.24 20.97 -5.67
CA ARG A 27 -2.08 22.43 -5.87
C ARG A 27 -1.12 23.08 -4.88
N GLU A 28 -0.90 22.44 -3.73
CA GLU A 28 -0.04 22.92 -2.64
C GLU A 28 1.42 22.43 -2.79
N GLY A 29 1.76 21.75 -3.88
CA GLY A 29 3.10 21.21 -4.10
C GLY A 29 3.41 19.93 -3.34
N MET A 30 2.37 19.26 -2.82
CA MET A 30 2.48 17.99 -2.10
C MET A 30 2.20 16.82 -3.06
N TYR A 31 2.67 15.63 -2.73
CA TYR A 31 2.44 14.42 -3.51
C TYR A 31 1.51 13.48 -2.76
N GLN A 32 0.51 12.92 -3.43
CA GLN A 32 -0.37 11.92 -2.84
C GLN A 32 -0.43 10.70 -3.75
N THR A 33 -0.12 9.52 -3.19
CA THR A 33 -0.23 8.25 -3.92
C THR A 33 -1.51 7.53 -3.51
N SER A 34 -2.10 6.80 -4.45
CA SER A 34 -3.21 5.89 -4.17
C SER A 34 -2.88 4.44 -4.56
N ILE A 35 -3.49 3.49 -3.86
CA ILE A 35 -3.43 2.06 -4.16
C ILE A 35 -4.84 1.59 -4.44
N ALA A 36 -5.05 1.07 -5.65
CA ALA A 36 -6.31 0.48 -6.06
C ALA A 36 -6.26 -1.04 -5.85
N VAL A 37 -7.24 -1.60 -5.15
CA VAL A 37 -7.36 -3.04 -4.88
C VAL A 37 -8.53 -3.62 -5.67
N ARG A 38 -8.32 -4.78 -6.30
CA ARG A 38 -9.24 -5.40 -7.27
C ARG A 38 -9.42 -6.89 -7.01
N SER A 39 -10.58 -7.43 -7.37
CA SER A 39 -10.84 -8.89 -7.39
C SER A 39 -10.35 -9.57 -8.66
N THR A 40 -9.88 -8.81 -9.66
CA THR A 40 -9.41 -9.37 -10.92
C THR A 40 -8.06 -8.76 -11.29
N PRO A 41 -7.23 -9.49 -12.06
CA PRO A 41 -5.92 -9.00 -12.51
C PRO A 41 -6.02 -8.01 -13.68
N SER A 42 -7.23 -7.53 -14.03
CA SER A 42 -7.40 -6.56 -15.10
C SER A 42 -7.04 -5.15 -14.62
N PRO A 43 -6.07 -4.46 -15.26
CA PRO A 43 -5.71 -3.08 -14.92
C PRO A 43 -6.84 -2.06 -15.16
N THR A 44 -7.86 -2.43 -15.93
CA THR A 44 -9.00 -1.57 -16.27
C THR A 44 -10.26 -1.90 -15.47
N ALA A 45 -10.25 -2.98 -14.67
CA ALA A 45 -11.38 -3.32 -13.82
C ALA A 45 -11.62 -2.22 -12.77
N GLU A 46 -12.88 -2.07 -12.39
CA GLU A 46 -13.24 -1.18 -11.29
C GLU A 46 -12.62 -1.70 -9.99
N PRO A 47 -11.95 -0.83 -9.20
CA PRO A 47 -11.43 -1.25 -7.90
C PRO A 47 -12.56 -1.51 -6.91
N ILE A 48 -12.39 -2.52 -6.07
CA ILE A 48 -13.27 -2.77 -4.92
C ILE A 48 -13.18 -1.57 -3.98
N PHE A 49 -11.96 -1.11 -3.76
CA PHE A 49 -11.66 0.10 -3.01
C PHE A 49 -10.32 0.69 -3.44
N THR A 50 -10.16 1.98 -3.18
CA THR A 50 -8.93 2.73 -3.40
C THR A 50 -8.51 3.36 -2.08
N LEU A 51 -7.28 3.11 -1.66
CA LEU A 51 -6.70 3.70 -0.47
C LEU A 51 -5.76 4.84 -0.87
N TYR A 52 -5.89 5.95 -0.17
CA TYR A 52 -5.05 7.12 -0.39
C TYR A 52 -4.07 7.26 0.76
N GLY A 53 -2.80 7.41 0.44
CA GLY A 53 -1.81 7.87 1.41
C GLY A 53 -2.05 9.34 1.79
N LYS A 54 -1.35 9.78 2.83
CA LYS A 54 -1.19 11.20 3.16
C LYS A 54 -0.49 11.93 2.01
N ALA A 55 -0.86 13.19 1.82
CA ALA A 55 -0.12 14.08 0.95
C ALA A 55 1.20 14.48 1.64
N LEU A 56 2.34 14.26 0.98
CA LEU A 56 3.68 14.47 1.53
C LEU A 56 4.60 15.24 0.56
N PRO A 57 5.60 15.98 1.04
CA PRO A 57 6.46 16.79 0.17
C PRO A 57 7.36 15.96 -0.76
N CYS A 58 7.77 14.74 -0.35
CA CYS A 58 8.47 13.82 -1.24
C CYS A 58 7.50 12.86 -1.93
N ARG A 59 7.66 12.69 -3.24
CA ARG A 59 6.99 11.63 -4.02
C ARG A 59 7.27 10.23 -3.46
N CYS A 60 8.50 10.00 -2.99
CA CYS A 60 8.95 8.76 -2.39
C CYS A 60 8.17 8.42 -1.11
N GLU A 61 8.11 9.38 -0.19
CA GLU A 61 7.39 9.24 1.08
C GLU A 61 5.89 9.08 0.86
N ALA A 62 5.32 9.80 -0.12
CA ALA A 62 3.91 9.65 -0.47
C ALA A 62 3.56 8.22 -0.94
N LYS A 63 4.47 7.57 -1.68
CA LYS A 63 4.31 6.16 -2.08
C LYS A 63 4.40 5.22 -0.88
N ASP A 64 5.43 5.38 -0.06
CA ASP A 64 5.60 4.54 1.13
C ASP A 64 4.41 4.71 2.09
N ASN A 65 3.92 5.93 2.25
CA ASN A 65 2.76 6.20 3.08
C ASN A 65 1.46 5.55 2.56
N ALA A 66 1.25 5.52 1.24
CA ALA A 66 0.12 4.81 0.66
C ALA A 66 0.22 3.29 0.92
N LEU A 67 1.44 2.72 0.83
CA LEU A 67 1.68 1.31 1.17
C LEU A 67 1.38 1.04 2.66
N TYR A 68 1.86 1.89 3.57
CA TYR A 68 1.54 1.79 4.99
C TYR A 68 0.04 1.90 5.27
N SER A 69 -0.66 2.81 4.59
CA SER A 69 -2.11 2.95 4.72
C SER A 69 -2.85 1.69 4.23
N CYS A 70 -2.32 1.04 3.19
CA CYS A 70 -2.86 -0.23 2.71
C CYS A 70 -2.62 -1.37 3.70
N PHE A 71 -1.44 -1.40 4.32
CA PHE A 71 -1.15 -2.38 5.36
C PHE A 71 -2.05 -2.22 6.58
N ASP A 72 -2.23 -1.00 7.05
CA ASP A 72 -3.10 -0.68 8.17
C ASP A 72 -4.55 -1.12 7.89
N PHE A 73 -5.04 -0.88 6.67
CA PHE A 73 -6.36 -1.35 6.25
C PHE A 73 -6.48 -2.88 6.24
N ILE A 74 -5.48 -3.59 5.73
CA ILE A 74 -5.48 -5.06 5.68
C ILE A 74 -5.49 -5.65 7.11
N ASP A 75 -4.67 -5.09 8.02
CA ASP A 75 -4.58 -5.57 9.40
C ASP A 75 -5.84 -5.21 10.22
N GLN A 76 -6.26 -3.95 10.19
CA GLN A 76 -7.35 -3.46 11.02
C GLN A 76 -8.75 -3.78 10.46
N THR A 77 -8.94 -3.63 9.14
CA THR A 77 -10.27 -3.76 8.52
C THR A 77 -10.53 -5.17 8.01
N LEU A 78 -9.55 -5.78 7.32
CA LEU A 78 -9.70 -7.14 6.80
C LEU A 78 -9.34 -8.22 7.83
N GLY A 79 -8.79 -7.83 8.98
CA GLY A 79 -8.38 -8.74 10.05
C GLY A 79 -7.22 -9.67 9.67
N TYR A 80 -6.54 -9.39 8.55
CA TYR A 80 -5.43 -10.19 8.08
C TYR A 80 -4.13 -9.63 8.63
N LYS A 81 -3.60 -10.31 9.65
CA LYS A 81 -2.31 -9.93 10.24
C LYS A 81 -1.20 -10.10 9.21
N ILE A 82 -0.68 -8.98 8.70
CA ILE A 82 0.46 -8.95 7.77
C ILE A 82 1.68 -9.64 8.36
N GLY A 83 1.74 -9.73 9.69
CA GLY A 83 2.75 -10.49 10.38
C GLY A 83 2.86 -11.96 9.99
N ASN A 84 1.79 -12.54 9.41
CA ASN A 84 1.76 -13.91 8.89
C ASN A 84 2.57 -14.09 7.60
N VAL A 85 2.95 -13.01 6.91
CA VAL A 85 3.72 -13.04 5.67
C VAL A 85 5.21 -12.79 5.94
N ASN A 86 5.56 -11.77 6.73
CA ASN A 86 6.92 -11.54 7.27
C ASN A 86 6.97 -10.31 8.23
N TYR A 87 6.37 -10.42 9.41
CA TYR A 87 6.25 -9.31 10.40
C TYR A 87 7.57 -8.61 10.73
N VAL A 88 8.64 -9.38 10.89
CA VAL A 88 9.93 -8.89 11.39
C VAL A 88 10.60 -7.97 10.37
N GLN A 89 10.55 -8.29 9.08
CA GLN A 89 11.14 -7.44 8.04
C GLN A 89 10.33 -6.16 7.84
N TYR A 90 9.00 -6.23 7.94
CA TYR A 90 8.12 -5.05 7.93
C TYR A 90 8.43 -4.11 9.10
N LEU A 91 8.54 -4.65 10.33
CA LEU A 91 8.87 -3.84 11.51
C LEU A 91 10.27 -3.21 11.44
N LEU A 92 11.25 -3.92 10.89
CA LEU A 92 12.61 -3.38 10.70
C LEU A 92 12.62 -2.22 9.69
N LEU A 93 11.86 -2.34 8.59
CA LEU A 93 11.69 -1.28 7.59
C LEU A 93 10.91 -0.08 8.15
N ALA A 94 9.82 -0.32 8.87
CA ALA A 94 8.95 0.72 9.39
C ALA A 94 9.59 1.52 10.55
N ASN A 95 10.46 0.90 11.34
CA ASN A 95 11.09 1.54 12.51
C ASN A 95 12.48 2.13 12.26
N ASN A 96 13.02 2.11 11.03
CA ASN A 96 14.35 2.68 10.72
C ASN A 96 15.46 2.20 11.67
N ILE A 97 15.44 0.93 12.10
CA ILE A 97 16.58 0.33 12.81
C ILE A 97 17.59 -0.09 11.75
N ARG A 98 18.62 0.74 11.58
CA ARG A 98 19.83 0.42 10.83
C ARG A 98 20.86 -0.24 11.74
#